data_AF-A0A920EES5-F1
#
_entry.id   AF-A0A920EES5-F1
#
_cell.length_a   1.000
_cell.length_b   1.000
_cell.length_c   1.000
_cell.angle_alpha   90.00
_cell.angle_beta   90.00
_cell.angle_gamma   90.00
#
_symmetry.space_group_name_H-M   'P 1'
#
loop_
_entity.id
_entity.type
_entity.pdbx_description
1 polymer ?
#
loop_
_entity_poly.entity_id
_entity_poly.type
_entity_poly.pdbx_seq_one_letter_code
_entity_poly.pdbx_strand_id
1 'polypeptide(L)'
;MDTLLISYTTVDFRTKTEMELALRRWDENKEKWLKKFKNAGMTSNINTQIWNKEGVFRIGRIFMYKDEKAFIACQKIFREFENENSDINRKISSSRGIVLDENILT
;
A
#
# COMPACT_ATOMS: atom_id res chain seq x y z
N MET A 1 -14.23 -19.67 8.27
CA MET A 1 -13.14 -19.23 7.38
C MET A 1 -12.80 -17.82 7.79
N ASP A 2 -11.54 -17.55 8.10
CA ASP A 2 -11.12 -16.17 8.37
C ASP A 2 -11.21 -15.38 7.06
N THR A 3 -11.97 -14.29 7.10
CA THR A 3 -12.25 -13.47 5.92
C THR A 3 -11.07 -12.56 5.63
N LEU A 4 -10.31 -12.86 4.58
CA LEU A 4 -9.24 -11.97 4.11
C LEU A 4 -9.83 -10.65 3.60
N LEU A 5 -9.22 -9.55 4.01
CA LEU A 5 -9.54 -8.22 3.52
C LEU A 5 -8.44 -7.74 2.57
N ILE A 6 -8.82 -6.98 1.56
CA ILE A 6 -7.91 -6.40 0.58
C ILE A 6 -8.16 -4.90 0.42
N SER A 7 -7.08 -4.12 0.31
CA SER A 7 -7.11 -2.72 -0.10
C SER A 7 -6.41 -2.56 -1.45
N TYR A 8 -7.08 -1.89 -2.39
CA TYR A 8 -6.51 -1.40 -3.64
C TYR A 8 -6.31 0.11 -3.52
N THR A 9 -5.06 0.54 -3.43
CA THR A 9 -4.71 1.93 -3.20
C THR A 9 -3.96 2.49 -4.40
N THR A 10 -4.40 3.61 -4.94
CA THR A 10 -3.63 4.39 -5.91
C THR A 10 -3.02 5.61 -5.24
N VAL A 11 -1.77 5.93 -5.61
CA VAL A 11 -1.09 7.15 -5.18
C VAL A 11 -0.69 7.92 -6.42
N ASP A 12 -1.26 9.12 -6.56
CA ASP A 12 -0.96 10.09 -7.59
C ASP A 12 0.07 11.09 -7.11
N PHE A 13 1.09 11.34 -7.92
CA PHE A 13 2.11 12.35 -7.69
C PHE A 13 1.97 13.47 -8.73
N ARG A 14 2.34 14.69 -8.34
CA ARG A 14 2.30 15.85 -9.25
C ARG A 14 3.43 15.78 -10.26
N THR A 15 4.58 15.23 -9.88
CA THR A 15 5.78 15.12 -10.72
C THR A 15 6.40 13.72 -10.65
N LYS A 16 7.20 13.38 -11.68
CA LYS A 16 8.00 12.16 -11.70
C LYS A 16 8.99 12.10 -10.53
N THR A 17 9.62 13.23 -10.21
CA THR A 17 10.60 13.35 -9.13
C THR A 17 10.01 13.00 -7.76
N GLU A 18 8.78 13.45 -7.47
CA GLU A 18 8.09 13.09 -6.21
C GLU A 18 7.77 11.60 -6.14
N MET A 19 7.36 11.00 -7.27
CA MET A 19 7.13 9.56 -7.35
C MET A 19 8.42 8.77 -7.10
N GLU A 20 9.52 9.16 -7.74
CA GLU A 20 10.84 8.52 -7.56
C GLU A 20 11.36 8.69 -6.13
N LEU A 21 11.19 9.86 -5.53
CA LEU A 21 11.53 10.10 -4.13
C LEU A 21 10.73 9.19 -3.20
N ALA A 22 9.42 9.06 -3.42
CA ALA A 22 8.56 8.19 -2.63
C ALA A 22 8.97 6.71 -2.75
N LEU A 23 9.35 6.26 -3.96
CA LEU A 23 9.83 4.90 -4.20
C LEU A 23 11.17 4.64 -3.52
N ARG A 24 12.14 5.58 -3.61
CA ARG A 24 13.43 5.46 -2.91
C ARG A 24 13.27 5.38 -1.41
N ARG A 25 12.49 6.29 -0.80
CA ARG A 25 12.25 6.27 0.65
C ARG A 25 11.56 5.01 1.10
N TRP A 26 10.63 4.49 0.30
CA TRP A 26 10.03 3.19 0.55
C TRP A 26 11.11 2.10 0.52
N ASP A 27 11.95 2.04 -0.51
CA ASP A 27 12.98 1.01 -0.64
C ASP A 27 13.98 1.02 0.53
N GLU A 28 14.43 2.21 0.95
CA GLU A 28 15.34 2.41 2.09
C GLU A 28 14.74 1.96 3.43
N ASN A 29 13.41 2.03 3.58
CA ASN A 29 12.73 1.80 4.87
C ASN A 29 11.79 0.59 4.86
N LYS A 30 11.65 -0.12 3.74
CA LYS A 30 10.59 -1.14 3.56
C LYS A 30 10.68 -2.25 4.60
N GLU A 31 11.88 -2.66 5.00
CA GLU A 31 12.05 -3.75 5.98
C GLU A 31 11.48 -3.38 7.35
N LYS A 32 11.74 -2.14 7.83
CA LYS A 32 11.17 -1.59 9.07
C LYS A 32 9.64 -1.64 9.02
N TRP A 33 9.05 -1.15 7.93
CA TRP A 33 7.61 -1.04 7.78
C TRP A 33 6.91 -2.39 7.56
N LEU A 34 7.44 -3.22 6.66
CA LEU A 34 6.91 -4.56 6.39
C LEU A 34 6.95 -5.44 7.65
N LYS A 35 7.97 -5.31 8.51
CA LYS A 35 7.99 -5.98 9.81
C LYS A 35 6.85 -5.53 10.72
N LYS A 36 6.59 -4.22 10.83
CA LYS A 36 5.45 -3.69 11.61
C LYS A 36 4.11 -4.18 11.05
N PHE A 37 3.91 -4.09 9.72
CA PHE A 37 2.67 -4.52 9.07
C PHE A 37 2.44 -6.02 9.21
N LYS A 38 3.46 -6.85 9.04
CA LYS A 38 3.38 -8.30 9.24
C LYS A 38 2.95 -8.64 10.67
N ASN A 39 3.57 -8.00 11.67
CA ASN A 39 3.21 -8.20 13.08
C ASN A 39 1.78 -7.73 13.39
N ALA A 40 1.27 -6.74 12.65
CA ALA A 40 -0.11 -6.27 12.74
C ALA A 40 -1.11 -7.12 11.95
N GLY A 41 -0.67 -8.16 11.23
CA GLY A 41 -1.55 -9.10 10.51
C GLY A 41 -1.77 -8.81 9.03
N MET A 42 -0.93 -7.97 8.39
CA MET A 42 -0.84 -7.90 6.94
C MET A 42 -0.24 -9.20 6.39
N THR A 43 -0.88 -9.81 5.40
CA THR A 43 -0.48 -11.09 4.79
C THR A 43 0.29 -10.90 3.49
N SER A 44 0.00 -9.84 2.74
CA SER A 44 0.68 -9.53 1.48
C SER A 44 0.72 -8.03 1.19
N ASN A 45 1.79 -7.59 0.52
CA ASN A 45 1.90 -6.26 -0.08
C ASN A 45 2.47 -6.36 -1.49
N ILE A 46 1.79 -5.74 -2.46
CA ILE A 46 2.25 -5.62 -3.84
C ILE A 46 2.32 -4.14 -4.19
N ASN A 47 3.42 -3.70 -4.79
CA ASN A 47 3.57 -2.34 -5.32
C ASN A 47 3.72 -2.43 -6.84
N THR A 48 3.03 -1.54 -7.56
CA THR A 48 2.97 -1.51 -9.03
C THR A 48 3.18 -0.09 -9.52
N GLN A 49 3.80 0.07 -10.69
CA GLN A 49 3.76 1.32 -11.43
C GLN A 49 2.66 1.22 -12.50
N ILE A 50 1.77 2.21 -12.56
CA ILE A 50 0.73 2.24 -13.59
C ILE A 50 1.35 2.73 -14.89
N TRP A 51 1.43 1.85 -15.88
CA TRP A 51 2.16 2.10 -17.13
C TRP A 51 1.27 2.58 -18.28
N ASN A 52 -0.04 2.32 -18.23
CA ASN A 52 -0.97 2.56 -19.34
C ASN A 52 -1.73 3.90 -19.25
N LYS A 53 -1.23 4.85 -18.44
CA LYS A 53 -1.82 6.18 -18.26
C LYS A 53 -0.79 7.26 -18.55
N GLU A 54 -0.85 7.80 -19.77
CA GLU A 54 0.03 8.89 -20.19
C GLU A 54 -0.19 10.15 -19.36
N GLY A 55 0.90 10.89 -19.13
CA GLY A 55 0.87 12.15 -18.38
C GLY A 55 0.56 12.03 -16.89
N VAL A 56 0.49 10.81 -16.34
CA VAL A 56 0.19 10.56 -14.93
C VAL A 56 1.36 9.84 -14.25
N PHE A 57 1.79 10.36 -13.10
CA PHE A 57 2.75 9.69 -12.22
C PHE A 57 1.98 8.96 -11.12
N ARG A 58 1.67 7.68 -11.34
CA ARG A 58 0.82 6.89 -10.44
C ARG A 58 1.42 5.53 -10.13
N ILE A 59 1.35 5.17 -8.85
CA ILE A 59 1.60 3.80 -8.38
C ILE A 59 0.31 3.18 -7.84
N GLY A 60 0.20 1.87 -7.98
CA GLY A 60 -0.81 1.06 -7.31
C GLY A 60 -0.18 0.27 -6.16
N ARG A 61 -0.88 0.17 -5.04
CA ARG A 61 -0.50 -0.65 -3.89
C ARG A 61 -1.67 -1.57 -3.53
N ILE A 62 -1.36 -2.84 -3.37
CA ILE A 62 -2.30 -3.84 -2.87
C ILE A 62 -1.82 -4.26 -1.50
N PHE A 63 -2.75 -4.31 -0.54
CA PHE A 63 -2.48 -4.76 0.81
C PHE A 63 -3.54 -5.79 1.21
N MET A 64 -3.10 -6.95 1.67
CA MET A 64 -3.99 -8.00 2.16
C MET A 64 -3.83 -8.16 3.67
N TYR A 65 -4.93 -8.41 4.36
CA TYR A 65 -5.00 -8.53 5.81
C TYR A 65 -5.73 -9.81 6.18
N LYS A 66 -5.31 -10.45 7.27
CA LYS A 66 -5.94 -11.68 7.75
C LYS A 66 -7.40 -11.50 8.21
N ASP A 67 -7.74 -10.31 8.71
CA ASP A 67 -9.06 -9.96 9.26
C ASP A 67 -9.23 -8.44 9.41
N GLU A 68 -10.41 -7.99 9.89
CA GLU A 68 -10.73 -6.58 10.17
C GLU A 68 -9.85 -5.96 11.26
N LYS A 69 -9.48 -6.72 12.30
CA LYS A 69 -8.63 -6.22 13.39
C LYS A 69 -7.24 -5.89 12.87
N ALA A 70 -6.69 -6.74 11.99
CA ALA A 70 -5.42 -6.54 11.32
C ALA A 70 -5.46 -5.33 10.39
N PHE A 71 -6.55 -5.16 9.64
CA PHE A 71 -6.76 -3.96 8.83
C PHE A 71 -6.70 -2.69 9.71
N ILE A 72 -7.48 -2.62 10.79
CA ILE A 72 -7.52 -1.48 11.72
C ILE A 72 -6.14 -1.22 12.34
N ALA A 73 -5.43 -2.26 12.76
CA ALA A 73 -4.08 -2.14 13.31
C ALA A 73 -3.10 -1.57 12.27
N CYS A 74 -3.16 -2.05 11.03
CA CYS A 74 -2.34 -1.52 9.94
C CYS A 74 -2.67 -0.05 9.62
N GLN A 75 -3.93 0.40 9.73
CA GLN A 75 -4.29 1.81 9.52
C GLN A 75 -3.59 2.78 10.50
N LYS A 76 -3.18 2.31 11.69
CA LYS A 76 -2.39 3.14 12.62
C LYS A 76 -0.95 3.27 12.13
N ILE A 77 -0.36 2.17 11.67
CA ILE A 77 1.00 2.13 11.12
C ILE A 77 1.09 2.95 9.81
N PHE A 78 0.07 2.91 8.95
CA PHE A 78 0.01 3.76 7.77
C PHE A 78 0.03 5.25 8.11
N ARG A 79 -0.67 5.67 9.18
CA ARG A 79 -0.62 7.08 9.63
C ARG A 79 0.78 7.49 10.10
N GLU A 80 1.49 6.61 10.80
CA GLU A 80 2.90 6.85 11.15
C GLU A 80 3.76 7.02 9.88
N PHE A 81 3.62 6.11 8.92
CA PHE A 81 4.34 6.16 7.64
C PHE A 81 4.03 7.44 6.85
N GLU A 82 2.75 7.83 6.79
CA GLU A 82 2.30 9.04 6.12
C GLU A 82 2.85 10.30 6.78
N ASN A 83 2.88 10.34 8.12
CA ASN A 83 3.47 11.45 8.87
C ASN A 83 4.98 11.59 8.62
N GLU A 84 5.73 10.47 8.62
CA GLU A 84 7.16 10.44 8.27
C GLU A 84 7.43 10.88 6.81
N ASN A 85 6.40 10.90 5.95
CA ASN A 85 6.49 11.22 4.52
C ASN A 85 5.52 12.34 4.12
N SER A 86 5.21 13.24 5.05
CA SER A 86 4.21 14.31 4.88
C SER A 86 4.65 15.42 3.94
N ASP A 87 5.95 15.50 3.65
CA ASP A 87 6.56 16.43 2.69
C ASP A 87 6.34 16.02 1.22
N ILE A 88 5.95 14.77 0.96
CA ILE A 88 5.65 14.31 -0.40
C ILE A 88 4.21 14.70 -0.76
N ASN A 89 4.06 15.62 -1.72
CA ASN A 89 2.75 15.98 -2.24
C ASN A 89 2.18 14.86 -3.12
N ARG A 90 1.09 14.26 -2.65
CA ARG A 90 0.43 13.13 -3.31
C ARG A 90 -1.05 13.07 -2.99
N LYS A 91 -1.83 12.50 -3.89
CA LYS A 91 -3.23 12.15 -3.65
C LYS A 91 -3.37 10.64 -3.52
N ILE A 92 -3.89 10.20 -2.38
CA ILE A 92 -4.13 8.78 -2.09
C ILE A 92 -5.62 8.49 -2.24
N SER A 93 -5.97 7.43 -2.97
CA SER A 93 -7.34 6.91 -3.06
C SER A 93 -7.30 5.41 -2.80
N SER A 94 -8.26 4.90 -2.03
CA SER A 94 -8.31 3.47 -1.67
C SER A 94 -9.71 2.92 -1.80
N SER A 95 -9.81 1.74 -2.40
CA SER A 95 -11.00 0.89 -2.41
C SER A 95 -10.71 -0.36 -1.60
N ARG A 96 -11.69 -0.86 -0.85
CA ARG A 96 -11.52 -2.01 0.06
C ARG A 96 -12.54 -3.08 -0.27
N GLY A 97 -12.14 -4.34 -0.13
CA GLY A 97 -12.99 -5.48 -0.43
C GLY A 97 -12.75 -6.63 0.54
N ILE A 98 -13.73 -7.53 0.56
CA ILE A 98 -13.62 -8.87 1.13
C ILE A 98 -13.18 -9.80 0.01
N VAL A 99 -12.16 -10.63 0.26
CA VAL A 99 -11.74 -11.65 -0.70
C VAL A 99 -12.84 -12.72 -0.75
N LEU A 100 -13.41 -12.94 -1.94
CA LEU A 100 -14.44 -13.95 -2.17
C LEU A 100 -13.84 -15.27 -2.66
N ASP A 101 -12.76 -15.20 -3.45
CA ASP A 101 -12.04 -16.34 -4.00
C ASP A 101 -10.58 -15.93 -4.29
N GLU A 102 -9.63 -16.82 -4.03
CA GLU A 102 -8.20 -16.63 -4.29
C GLU A 102 -7.62 -17.90 -4.92
N ASN A 103 -7.19 -17.80 -6.18
CA ASN A 103 -6.61 -18.92 -6.91
C ASN A 103 -5.14 -18.62 -7.22
N ILE A 104 -4.24 -19.41 -6.63
CA ILE A 104 -2.80 -19.32 -6.90
C ILE A 104 -2.47 -20.37 -7.98
N LEU A 105 -2.34 -19.90 -9.22
CA LEU A 105 -1.95 -20.73 -10.36
C LEU A 105 -0.41 -20.81 -10.40
N THR A 106 0.17 -21.63 -9.51
CA THR A 106 1.61 -21.98 -9.57
C THR A 106 1.90 -22.89 -10.75
#